data_AF-A0A9D6U3N4-F1
#
_entry.id   AF-A0A9D6U3N4-F1
#
_cell.length_a   1.000
_cell.length_b   1.000
_cell.length_c   1.000
_cell.angle_alpha   90.00
_cell.angle_beta   90.00
_cell.angle_gamma   90.00
#
_symmetry.space_group_name_H-M   'P 1'
#
loop_
_entity.id
_entity.type
_entity.pdbx_description
1 polymer ?
#
loop_
_entity_poly.entity_id
_entity_poly.type
_entity_poly.pdbx_seq_one_letter_code
_entity_poly.pdbx_strand_id
1 'polypeptide(L)'
;MKEYEEIMRRKGLPNVGQLVRSKKYNTIWRIMEKRETWQSLGEAPVTKEPRWNYAIYLSFWKVQMGVEPGLGKTMGFLYSLDDNTFQENWVIVS
;
A
#
# COMPACT_ATOMS: atom_id res chain seq x y z
N MET A 1 -7.87 11.00 11.13
CA MET A 1 -7.31 10.01 12.09
C MET A 1 -8.11 8.72 12.18
N LYS A 2 -9.44 8.74 12.41
CA LYS A 2 -10.23 7.49 12.51
C LYS A 2 -10.14 6.60 11.26
N GLU A 3 -10.20 7.15 10.05
CA GLU A 3 -10.13 6.36 8.80
C GLU A 3 -8.75 5.75 8.58
N TYR A 4 -7.68 6.51 8.86
CA TYR A 4 -6.30 5.99 8.80
C TYR A 4 -6.13 4.76 9.70
N GLU A 5 -6.49 4.87 10.97
CA GLU A 5 -6.37 3.78 11.94
C GLU A 5 -7.23 2.58 11.54
N GLU A 6 -8.42 2.84 11.00
CA GLU A 6 -9.32 1.78 10.56
C GLU A 6 -8.78 1.02 9.35
N ILE A 7 -8.23 1.72 8.34
CA ILE A 7 -7.59 1.07 7.19
C ILE A 7 -6.35 0.28 7.66
N MET A 8 -5.49 0.90 8.48
CA MET A 8 -4.30 0.22 9.04
C MET A 8 -4.69 -1.10 9.74
N ARG A 9 -5.72 -1.06 10.58
CA ARG A 9 -6.21 -2.21 11.35
C ARG A 9 -6.88 -3.26 10.46
N ARG A 10 -7.86 -2.87 9.65
CA ARG A 10 -8.67 -3.82 8.85
C ARG A 10 -7.94 -4.39 7.66
N LYS A 11 -7.01 -3.64 7.07
CA LYS A 11 -6.19 -4.10 5.94
C LYS A 11 -4.87 -4.71 6.38
N GLY A 12 -4.53 -4.62 7.67
CA GLY A 12 -3.33 -5.20 8.25
C GLY A 12 -2.06 -4.65 7.60
N LEU A 13 -2.02 -3.35 7.35
CA LEU A 13 -0.92 -2.71 6.62
C LEU A 13 0.37 -2.71 7.45
N PRO A 14 1.54 -2.89 6.83
CA PRO A 14 2.83 -2.84 7.51
C PRO A 14 3.23 -1.40 7.89
N ASN A 15 4.26 -1.31 8.73
CA ASN A 15 4.94 -0.06 9.04
C ASN A 15 6.09 0.23 8.06
N VAL A 16 6.46 1.50 7.98
CA VAL A 16 7.64 1.93 7.21
C VAL A 16 8.88 1.26 7.78
N GLY A 17 9.78 0.82 6.89
CA GLY A 17 11.01 0.12 7.22
C GLY A 17 10.89 -1.40 7.25
N GLN A 18 9.68 -1.95 7.41
CA GLN A 18 9.46 -3.40 7.47
C GLN A 18 9.75 -4.08 6.13
N LEU A 19 10.18 -5.34 6.20
CA LEU A 19 10.39 -6.21 5.06
C LEU A 19 9.16 -7.07 4.82
N VAL A 20 8.78 -7.17 3.56
CA VAL A 20 7.60 -7.93 3.12
C VAL A 20 7.96 -8.79 1.92
N ARG A 21 7.37 -9.98 1.85
CA ARG A 21 7.58 -10.94 0.77
C ARG A 21 6.34 -11.02 -0.10
N SER A 22 6.51 -10.85 -1.41
CA SER A 22 5.44 -11.09 -2.36
C SER A 22 5.11 -12.58 -2.38
N LYS A 23 3.85 -12.94 -2.13
CA LYS A 23 3.39 -14.33 -2.21
C LYS A 23 3.48 -14.88 -3.63
N LYS A 24 3.15 -14.06 -4.63
CA LYS A 24 3.14 -14.45 -6.04
C LYS A 24 4.54 -14.67 -6.62
N TYR A 25 5.49 -13.80 -6.30
CA TYR A 25 6.81 -13.81 -6.96
C TYR A 25 7.97 -14.18 -6.04
N ASN A 26 7.70 -14.45 -4.76
CA ASN A 26 8.71 -14.77 -3.74
C ASN A 26 9.85 -13.74 -3.64
N THR A 27 9.56 -12.46 -3.92
CA THR A 27 10.54 -11.36 -3.86
C THR A 27 10.38 -10.58 -2.56
N ILE A 28 11.49 -10.07 -2.01
CA ILE A 28 11.51 -9.27 -0.78
C ILE A 28 11.52 -7.77 -1.12
N TRP A 29 10.73 -7.01 -0.37
CA TRP A 29 10.55 -5.58 -0.55
C TRP A 29 10.57 -4.88 0.81
N ARG A 30 11.14 -3.68 0.87
CA ARG A 30 11.08 -2.80 2.04
C ARG A 30 9.98 -1.78 1.84
N ILE A 31 9.18 -1.53 2.89
CA ILE A 31 8.23 -0.41 2.90
C ILE A 31 9.02 0.88 3.09
N MET A 32 8.94 1.80 2.13
CA MET A 32 9.74 3.04 2.14
C MET A 32 8.92 4.24 2.62
N GLU A 33 7.67 4.34 2.18
CA GLU A 33 6.78 5.43 2.52
C GLU A 33 5.39 4.89 2.83
N LYS A 34 4.71 5.58 3.72
CA LYS A 34 3.29 5.44 3.98
C LYS A 34 2.69 6.83 4.10
N ARG A 35 1.66 7.13 3.30
CA ARG A 35 0.95 8.41 3.38
C ARG A 35 -0.53 8.27 3.10
N GLU A 36 -1.31 9.17 3.65
CA GLU A 36 -2.74 9.32 3.39
C GLU A 36 -2.95 9.98 2.02
N THR A 37 -3.98 9.55 1.30
CA THR A 37 -4.35 10.13 0.00
C THR A 37 -5.82 9.93 -0.32
N TRP A 38 -6.30 10.66 -1.31
CA TRP A 38 -7.66 10.55 -1.85
C TRP A 38 -7.59 10.02 -3.27
N GLN A 39 -8.16 8.85 -3.50
CA GLN A 39 -8.26 8.23 -4.82
C GLN A 39 -9.55 8.66 -5.50
N SER A 40 -9.47 9.14 -6.74
CA SER A 40 -10.67 9.42 -7.53
C SER A 40 -11.35 8.11 -7.93
N LEU A 41 -12.65 8.01 -7.64
CA LEU A 41 -13.54 6.93 -8.10
C LEU A 41 -14.32 7.35 -9.36
N GLY A 42 -13.90 8.43 -10.02
CA GLY A 42 -14.64 9.06 -11.10
C GLY A 42 -15.94 9.69 -10.60
N GLU A 43 -16.86 9.93 -11.53
CA GLU A 43 -18.12 10.60 -11.23
C GLU A 43 -19.20 9.62 -10.75
N ALA A 44 -20.13 10.11 -9.94
CA ALA A 44 -21.34 9.38 -9.60
C ALA A 44 -22.20 9.16 -10.87
N PRO A 45 -22.77 7.96 -11.08
CA PRO A 45 -23.52 7.66 -12.30
C PRO A 45 -24.69 8.62 -12.57
N VAL A 46 -25.34 9.09 -11.50
CA VAL A 46 -26.56 9.91 -11.55
C VAL A 46 -26.26 11.39 -11.43
N THR A 47 -25.57 11.82 -10.37
CA THR A 47 -25.35 13.25 -10.09
C THR A 47 -24.18 13.85 -10.86
N LYS A 48 -23.34 13.01 -11.50
CA LYS A 48 -22.06 13.41 -12.13
C LYS A 48 -21.07 14.07 -11.18
N GLU A 49 -21.31 13.99 -9.87
CA GLU A 49 -20.41 14.56 -8.88
C GLU A 49 -19.14 13.71 -8.73
N PRO A 50 -17.96 14.33 -8.58
CA PRO A 50 -16.72 13.60 -8.39
C PRO A 50 -16.73 12.87 -7.05
N ARG A 51 -16.43 11.58 -7.09
CA ARG A 51 -16.33 10.72 -5.90
C ARG A 51 -14.87 10.46 -5.58
N TRP A 52 -14.57 10.50 -4.30
CA TRP A 52 -13.24 10.25 -3.76
C TRP A 52 -13.31 9.17 -2.70
N ASN A 53 -12.31 8.30 -2.66
CA ASN A 53 -12.13 7.33 -1.58
C ASN A 53 -10.87 7.68 -0.81
N TYR A 54 -10.97 7.59 0.51
CA TYR A 54 -9.82 7.75 1.37
C TYR A 54 -8.98 6.46 1.33
N ALA A 55 -7.67 6.61 1.13
CA ALA A 55 -6.75 5.50 0.96
C ALA A 55 -5.39 5.76 1.58
N ILE A 56 -4.66 4.69 1.87
CA ILE A 56 -3.26 4.73 2.29
C ILE A 56 -2.39 4.27 1.12
N TYR A 57 -1.46 5.12 0.70
CA TYR A 57 -0.43 4.77 -0.25
C TYR A 57 0.76 4.16 0.48
N LEU A 58 1.22 3.01 0.00
CA LEU A 58 2.48 2.38 0.40
C LEU A 58 3.44 2.37 -0.79
N SER A 59 4.66 2.83 -0.58
CA SER A 59 5.75 2.63 -1.52
C SER A 59 6.68 1.51 -1.07
N PHE A 60 7.14 0.74 -2.04
CA PHE A 60 7.94 -0.46 -1.84
C PHE A 60 9.23 -0.30 -2.63
N TRP A 61 10.32 -0.76 -2.05
CA TRP A 61 11.61 -0.85 -2.71
C TRP A 61 12.10 -2.29 -2.71
N LYS A 62 12.49 -2.80 -3.88
CA LYS A 62 12.90 -4.20 -4.02
C LYS A 62 14.25 -4.41 -3.33
N VAL A 63 14.30 -5.34 -2.38
CA VAL A 63 15.57 -5.70 -1.74
C VAL A 63 16.38 -6.57 -2.70
N GLN A 64 17.61 -6.14 -2.97
CA GLN A 64 18.58 -6.85 -3.80
C GLN A 64 19.95 -6.77 -3.14
N MET A 65 20.73 -7.85 -3.23
CA MET A 65 22.08 -7.89 -2.65
C MET A 65 22.97 -6.85 -3.35
N GLY A 66 23.66 -6.03 -2.56
CA GLY A 66 24.57 -5.00 -3.07
C GLY A 66 23.91 -3.75 -3.63
N VAL A 67 22.59 -3.58 -3.48
CA VAL A 67 21.87 -2.36 -3.88
C VAL A 67 21.41 -1.61 -2.65
N GLU A 68 21.73 -0.32 -2.56
CA GLU A 68 21.31 0.54 -1.44
C GLU A 68 19.81 0.89 -1.51
N PRO A 69 19.14 1.04 -0.36
CA PRO A 69 17.75 1.49 -0.30
C PRO A 69 17.52 2.78 -1.10
N GLY A 70 16.51 2.79 -1.95
CA GLY A 70 16.19 3.94 -2.82
C GLY A 70 16.78 3.86 -4.23
N LEU A 71 17.71 2.93 -4.49
CA LEU A 71 18.23 2.66 -5.84
C LEU A 71 17.62 1.38 -6.43
N GLY A 72 17.23 1.39 -7.71
CA GLY A 72 16.63 0.23 -8.36
C GLY A 72 15.10 0.23 -8.34
N LYS A 73 14.47 -0.95 -8.34
CA LYS A 73 13.03 -1.06 -8.62
C LYS A 73 12.17 -0.66 -7.43
N THR A 74 11.30 0.33 -7.65
CA THR A 74 10.24 0.73 -6.72
C THR A 74 8.85 0.33 -7.27
N MET A 75 7.87 0.23 -6.38
CA MET A 75 6.45 0.15 -6.75
C MET A 75 5.57 0.81 -5.69
N GLY A 76 4.33 1.12 -6.05
CA GLY A 76 3.35 1.73 -5.15
C GLY A 76 2.01 1.01 -5.21
N PHE A 77 1.35 0.89 -4.07
CA PHE A 77 -0.04 0.40 -3.99
C PHE A 77 -0.88 1.31 -3.10
N LEU A 78 -2.15 1.43 -3.45
CA LEU A 78 -3.17 2.09 -2.64
C LEU A 78 -3.98 1.03 -1.91
N TYR A 79 -4.35 1.33 -0.68
CA TYR A 79 -5.24 0.52 0.15
C TYR A 79 -6.34 1.42 0.72
N SER A 80 -7.55 1.27 0.20
CA SER A 80 -8.79 1.81 0.74
C SER A 80 -9.52 0.74 1.58
N LEU A 81 -10.67 1.09 2.17
CA LEU A 81 -11.50 0.11 2.88
C LEU A 81 -12.19 -0.91 1.96
N ASP A 82 -12.29 -0.63 0.66
CA ASP A 82 -12.95 -1.49 -0.32
C ASP A 82 -11.98 -2.49 -0.97
N ASP A 83 -10.67 -2.26 -0.85
CA ASP A 83 -9.63 -3.12 -1.41
C ASP A 83 -9.42 -4.41 -0.60
N ASN A 84 -8.71 -5.37 -1.19
CA ASN A 84 -8.29 -6.58 -0.49
C ASN A 84 -7.30 -6.28 0.65
N THR A 85 -7.11 -7.26 1.54
CA THR A 85 -6.17 -7.13 2.66
C THR A 85 -4.71 -7.20 2.20
N PHE A 86 -3.79 -6.60 2.96
CA PHE A 86 -2.37 -6.67 2.65
C PHE A 86 -1.85 -8.11 2.60
N GLN A 87 -2.30 -8.93 3.55
CA GLN A 87 -1.89 -10.30 3.74
C GLN A 87 -2.31 -11.21 2.59
N GLU A 88 -3.27 -10.84 1.74
CA GLU A 88 -3.61 -11.66 0.57
C GLU A 88 -2.45 -11.73 -0.44
N ASN A 89 -1.69 -10.66 -0.57
CA ASN A 89 -0.61 -10.55 -1.56
C ASN A 89 0.79 -10.64 -0.94
N TRP A 90 0.91 -10.33 0.34
CA TRP A 90 2.18 -10.12 1.03
C TRP A 90 2.27 -10.89 2.34
N VAL A 91 3.50 -11.16 2.78
CA VAL A 91 3.82 -11.67 4.12
C VAL A 91 4.80 -10.70 4.76
N ILE A 92 4.53 -10.24 5.97
CA ILE A 92 5.48 -9.44 6.75
C ILE A 92 6.57 -10.38 7.28
N VAL A 93 7.83 -10.02 7.03
CA VAL A 93 9.00 -10.85 7.35
C VAL A 93 9.72 -10.31 8.59
N SER A 94 9.84 -8.99 8.72
CA SER A 94 10.44 -8.29 9.87
C SER A 94 9.92 -6.87 9.95
#